data_AF-A0A521VMB3-F1
#
_entry.id   AF-A0A521VMB3-F1
#
_cell.length_a   1.000
_cell.length_b   1.000
_cell.length_c   1.000
_cell.angle_alpha   90.00
_cell.angle_beta   90.00
_cell.angle_gamma   90.00
#
_symmetry.space_group_name_H-M   'P 1'
#
loop_
_entity.id
_entity.type
_entity.pdbx_description
1 polymer ?
#
loop_
_entity_poly.entity_id
_entity_poly.type
_entity_poly.pdbx_seq_one_letter_code
_entity_poly.pdbx_strand_id
1 'polypeptide(L)'
;MSAARRTSSLPIALVALALAAGCSSLSDIKVPETVKVQVPVPCIAPADVPQRPALRTEADLMAMDTYRRTLAAWSDLKRYEAYAAELEAVVQGCSRIKR
;
A
#
# COMPACT_ATOMS: atom_id res chain seq x y z
N MET A 1 -51.78 60.86 -21.17
CA MET A 1 -51.88 59.39 -21.03
C MET A 1 -50.50 58.83 -20.71
N SER A 2 -50.46 57.90 -19.76
CA SER A 2 -49.37 57.00 -19.35
C SER A 2 -48.10 57.58 -18.72
N ALA A 3 -48.13 57.60 -17.38
CA ALA A 3 -46.95 57.48 -16.53
C ALA A 3 -46.31 56.10 -16.72
N ALA A 4 -45.10 56.04 -17.29
CA ALA A 4 -44.29 54.83 -17.28
C ALA A 4 -43.33 54.92 -16.09
N ARG A 5 -43.67 54.23 -14.99
CA ARG A 5 -42.74 53.98 -13.88
C ARG A 5 -41.51 53.30 -14.47
N ARG A 6 -40.39 54.02 -14.55
CA ARG A 6 -39.06 53.42 -14.72
C ARG A 6 -38.79 52.65 -13.42
N THR A 7 -39.29 51.43 -13.36
CA THR A 7 -38.95 50.47 -12.31
C THR A 7 -37.44 50.33 -12.36
N SER A 8 -36.79 50.92 -11.35
CA SER A 8 -35.34 50.94 -11.21
C SER A 8 -34.87 49.49 -11.09
N SER A 9 -34.40 48.92 -12.20
CA SER A 9 -33.75 47.61 -12.30
C SER A 9 -32.30 47.65 -11.82
N LEU A 10 -31.85 48.83 -11.39
CA LEU A 10 -30.51 49.10 -10.86
C LEU A 10 -30.10 48.22 -9.66
N PRO A 11 -30.95 47.95 -8.64
CA PRO A 11 -30.53 47.19 -7.47
C PRO A 11 -30.38 45.69 -7.79
N ILE A 12 -31.21 45.15 -8.69
CA ILE A 12 -31.15 43.74 -9.10
C ILE A 12 -29.90 43.48 -9.93
N ALA A 13 -29.55 44.42 -10.82
CA ALA A 13 -28.33 44.33 -11.62
C ALA A 13 -27.06 44.40 -10.74
N LEU A 14 -27.06 45.22 -9.69
CA LEU A 14 -25.95 45.33 -8.74
C LEU A 14 -25.74 44.05 -7.93
N VAL A 15 -26.83 43.43 -7.46
CA VAL A 15 -26.76 42.15 -6.76
C VAL A 15 -26.26 41.04 -7.69
N ALA A 16 -26.75 40.98 -8.93
CA ALA A 16 -26.29 40.00 -9.91
C ALA A 16 -24.78 40.16 -10.24
N LEU A 17 -24.28 41.39 -10.37
CA LEU A 17 -22.84 41.63 -10.55
C LEU A 17 -22.00 41.20 -9.34
N ALA A 18 -22.51 41.44 -8.13
CA ALA A 18 -21.82 41.05 -6.90
C ALA A 18 -21.73 39.53 -6.75
N LEU A 19 -22.79 38.78 -7.10
CA LEU A 19 -22.75 37.31 -7.09
C LEU A 19 -21.86 36.75 -8.21
N ALA A 20 -21.82 37.39 -9.39
CA ALA A 20 -20.97 36.97 -10.50
C ALA A 20 -19.46 37.16 -10.21
N ALA A 21 -19.09 38.18 -9.43
CA ALA A 21 -17.70 38.43 -9.03
C ALA A 21 -17.12 37.34 -8.11
N GLY A 22 -17.95 36.55 -7.43
CA GLY A 22 -17.51 35.40 -6.64
C GLY A 22 -17.10 34.20 -7.49
N CYS A 23 -17.61 34.06 -8.71
CA CYS A 23 -17.39 32.90 -9.57
C CYS A 23 -15.99 32.90 -10.24
N SER A 24 -15.40 34.08 -10.44
CA SER A 24 -14.02 34.26 -10.93
C SER A 24 -12.98 34.36 -9.81
N SER A 25 -13.40 34.30 -8.54
CA SER A 25 -12.52 34.44 -7.37
C SER A 25 -11.73 33.17 -7.01
N LEU A 26 -11.93 32.07 -7.73
CA LEU A 26 -11.05 30.89 -7.68
C LEU A 26 -9.72 31.24 -8.36
N SER A 27 -8.96 32.09 -7.68
CA SER A 27 -7.63 32.52 -8.04
C SER A 27 -6.71 31.33 -7.86
N ASP A 28 -6.18 30.83 -8.98
CA ASP A 28 -4.98 29.99 -9.07
C ASP A 28 -4.88 28.91 -7.99
N ILE A 29 -5.59 27.79 -8.18
CA ILE A 29 -5.33 26.58 -7.38
C ILE A 29 -3.90 26.15 -7.71
N LYS A 30 -2.96 26.53 -6.84
CA LYS A 30 -1.54 26.16 -6.90
C LYS A 30 -1.43 24.65 -6.70
N VAL A 31 -1.60 23.88 -7.78
CA VAL A 31 -1.27 22.45 -7.78
C VAL A 31 0.24 22.34 -7.59
N PRO A 32 0.71 21.65 -6.54
CA PRO A 32 2.13 21.50 -6.33
C PRO A 32 2.77 20.76 -7.51
N GLU A 33 3.85 21.31 -8.07
CA GLU A 33 4.62 20.72 -9.17
C GLU A 33 5.21 19.34 -8.77
N THR A 34 5.38 19.11 -7.47
CA THR A 34 5.87 17.83 -6.94
C THR A 34 5.05 17.39 -5.74
N VAL A 35 4.49 16.17 -5.82
CA VAL A 35 3.79 15.51 -4.72
C VAL A 35 4.71 14.43 -4.13
N LYS A 36 5.08 14.57 -2.86
CA LYS A 36 5.81 13.51 -2.13
C LYS A 36 4.83 12.45 -1.67
N VAL A 37 4.90 11.27 -2.27
CA VAL A 37 4.12 10.09 -1.84
C VAL A 37 4.99 9.23 -0.93
N GLN A 38 4.44 8.84 0.22
CA GLN A 38 5.13 7.89 1.10
C GLN A 38 5.03 6.49 0.49
N VAL A 39 6.17 5.95 0.05
CA VAL A 39 6.27 4.58 -0.46
C VAL A 39 6.58 3.65 0.70
N PRO A 40 5.79 2.58 0.92
CA PRO A 40 6.14 1.55 1.89
C PRO A 40 7.47 0.89 1.49
N VAL A 41 8.48 1.03 2.35
CA VAL A 41 9.76 0.34 2.19
C VAL A 41 9.68 -0.99 2.94
N PRO A 42 10.06 -2.12 2.32
CA PRO A 42 10.15 -3.39 3.03
C PRO A 42 11.17 -3.30 4.16
N CYS A 43 10.81 -3.82 5.33
CA CYS A 43 11.68 -3.78 6.50
C CYS A 43 12.81 -4.83 6.46
N ILE A 44 12.65 -5.89 5.65
CA ILE A 44 13.63 -6.96 5.44
C ILE A 44 14.30 -6.71 4.09
N ALA A 45 15.63 -6.61 4.06
CA ALA A 45 16.35 -6.56 2.79
C ALA A 45 16.34 -7.96 2.13
N PRO A 46 16.32 -8.07 0.79
CA PRO A 46 16.35 -9.37 0.12
C PRO A 46 17.53 -10.26 0.52
N ALA A 47 18.66 -9.66 0.89
CA ALA A 47 19.86 -10.37 1.33
C ALA A 47 19.72 -10.99 2.74
N ASP A 48 18.78 -10.51 3.55
CA ASP A 48 18.55 -10.96 4.93
C ASP A 48 17.51 -12.09 5.00
N VAL A 49 16.86 -12.42 3.88
CA VAL A 49 15.88 -13.52 3.82
C VAL A 49 16.65 -14.85 3.81
N PRO A 50 16.47 -15.73 4.80
CA PRO A 50 17.17 -17.01 4.83
C PRO A 50 16.85 -17.85 3.59
N GLN A 51 17.85 -18.56 3.09
CA GLN A 51 17.67 -19.44 1.93
C GLN A 51 16.80 -20.63 2.32
N ARG A 52 15.71 -20.86 1.58
CA ARG A 52 14.86 -22.04 1.79
C ARG A 52 15.68 -23.31 1.51
N PRO A 53 15.68 -24.30 2.43
CA PRO A 53 16.40 -25.55 2.22
C PRO A 53 15.74 -26.36 1.09
N ALA A 54 16.58 -27.04 0.30
CA ALA A 54 16.12 -28.03 -0.66
C ALA A 54 15.59 -29.25 0.09
N LEU A 55 14.35 -29.64 -0.17
CA LEU A 55 13.78 -30.90 0.31
C LEU A 55 13.66 -31.91 -0.81
N ARG A 56 13.48 -33.16 -0.41
CA ARG A 56 13.07 -34.22 -1.32
C ARG A 56 11.69 -33.90 -1.90
N THR A 57 11.52 -34.25 -3.17
CA THR A 57 10.21 -34.15 -3.82
C THR A 57 9.31 -35.29 -3.34
N GLU A 58 8.01 -35.14 -3.55
CA GLU A 58 7.08 -36.23 -3.26
C GLU A 58 7.39 -37.49 -4.08
N ALA A 59 7.84 -37.33 -5.33
CA ALA A 59 8.27 -38.45 -6.17
C ALA A 59 9.46 -39.20 -5.55
N ASP A 60 10.45 -38.48 -5.02
CA ASP A 60 11.60 -39.08 -4.35
C ASP A 60 11.17 -39.88 -3.12
N LEU A 61 10.24 -39.35 -2.33
CA LEU A 61 9.71 -40.02 -1.13
C LEU A 61 8.89 -41.26 -1.50
N MET A 62 8.07 -41.17 -2.55
CA MET A 62 7.21 -42.26 -3.00
C MET A 62 7.99 -43.42 -3.62
N ALA A 63 9.18 -43.16 -4.15
CA ALA A 63 10.10 -44.20 -4.63
C ALA A 63 10.79 -44.99 -3.49
N MET A 64 10.71 -44.52 -2.24
CA MET A 64 11.29 -45.20 -1.08
C MET A 64 10.32 -46.23 -0.46
N ASP A 65 10.89 -47.25 0.18
CA ASP A 65 10.15 -48.09 1.13
C ASP A 65 9.68 -47.28 2.35
N THR A 66 8.71 -47.83 3.08
CA THR A 66 8.04 -47.14 4.19
C THR A 66 9.00 -46.68 5.28
N TYR A 67 10.01 -47.49 5.61
CA TYR A 67 10.96 -47.15 6.66
C TYR A 67 11.85 -45.98 6.24
N ARG A 68 12.48 -46.08 5.06
CA ARG A 68 13.33 -44.99 4.53
C ARG A 68 12.52 -43.72 4.29
N ARG A 69 11.29 -43.82 3.80
CA ARG A 69 10.40 -42.68 3.61
C ARG A 69 10.15 -41.94 4.92
N THR A 70 9.86 -42.67 5.99
CA THR A 70 9.60 -42.08 7.32
C THR A 70 10.82 -41.32 7.84
N LEU A 71 12.01 -41.91 7.76
CA LEU A 71 13.24 -41.25 8.17
C LEU A 71 13.58 -40.05 7.31
N ALA A 72 13.38 -40.14 5.99
CA ALA A 72 13.60 -39.05 5.06
C ALA A 72 12.66 -37.86 5.34
N ALA A 73 11.37 -38.13 5.54
CA ALA A 73 10.39 -37.11 5.90
C ALA A 73 10.74 -36.45 7.24
N TRP A 74 11.16 -37.22 8.24
CA TRP A 74 11.59 -36.67 9.53
C TRP A 74 12.84 -35.79 9.40
N SER A 75 13.82 -36.21 8.60
CA SER A 75 15.01 -35.40 8.30
C SER A 75 14.65 -34.08 7.61
N ASP A 76 13.70 -34.09 6.68
CA ASP A 76 13.28 -32.89 5.97
C ASP A 76 12.46 -31.96 6.87
N LEU A 77 11.63 -32.51 7.76
CA LEU A 77 10.97 -31.74 8.81
C LEU A 77 11.98 -31.02 9.69
N LYS A 78 13.04 -31.70 10.15
CA LYS A 78 14.09 -31.06 10.99
C LYS A 78 14.82 -29.93 10.27
N ARG A 79 15.05 -30.05 8.96
CA ARG A 79 15.60 -28.95 8.15
C ARG A 79 14.63 -27.77 8.07
N TYR A 80 13.33 -28.03 7.94
CA TYR A 80 12.31 -26.98 7.92
C TYR A 80 12.14 -26.29 9.26
N GLU A 81 12.18 -27.03 10.38
CA GLU A 81 12.11 -26.44 11.72
C GLU A 81 13.25 -25.43 11.95
N ALA A 82 14.48 -25.77 11.55
CA ALA A 82 15.62 -24.86 11.64
C ALA A 82 15.44 -23.61 10.76
N TYR A 83 15.02 -23.80 9.50
CA TYR A 83 14.72 -22.68 8.59
C TYR A 83 13.60 -21.77 9.13
N ALA A 84 12.55 -22.36 9.71
CA ALA A 84 11.44 -21.61 10.29
C ALA A 84 11.92 -20.75 11.47
N ALA A 85 12.77 -21.27 12.34
CA ALA A 85 13.34 -20.50 13.44
C ALA A 85 14.15 -19.28 12.97
N GLU A 86 14.98 -19.45 11.93
CA GLU A 86 15.73 -18.33 11.32
C GLU A 86 14.79 -17.30 10.69
N LEU A 87 13.79 -17.76 9.95
CA LEU A 87 12.80 -16.89 9.31
C LEU A 87 12.00 -16.10 10.35
N GLU A 88 11.56 -16.74 11.43
CA GLU A 88 10.86 -16.09 12.54
C GLU A 88 11.73 -15.03 13.22
N ALA A 89 13.02 -15.30 13.41
CA ALA A 89 13.94 -14.32 13.99
C ALA A 89 14.05 -13.05 13.12
N VAL A 90 14.15 -13.21 11.79
CA VAL A 90 14.20 -12.08 10.84
C VAL A 90 12.89 -11.28 10.88
N VAL A 91 11.75 -11.96 10.85
CA VAL A 91 10.43 -11.32 10.90
C VAL A 91 10.20 -10.59 12.23
N GLN A 92 10.63 -11.17 13.35
CA GLN A 92 10.58 -10.50 14.66
C GLN A 92 11.50 -9.29 14.74
N GLY A 93 12.64 -9.29 14.04
CA GLY A 93 13.51 -8.12 13.92
C GLY A 93 12.76 -6.92 13.35
N CYS A 94 11.96 -7.14 12.31
CA CYS A 94 11.12 -6.12 11.71
C CYS A 94 10.04 -5.55 12.63
N SER A 95 9.39 -6.38 13.45
CA SER A 95 8.29 -5.92 14.32
C SER A 95 8.77 -5.02 15.47
N ARG A 96 10.07 -5.05 15.79
CA ARG A 96 10.68 -4.19 16.82
C ARG A 96 11.10 -2.82 16.31
N ILE A 97 11.12 -2.60 15.00
CA ILE A 97 11.37 -1.28 14.42
C ILE A 97 10.12 -0.44 14.68
N LYS A 98 10.15 0.39 15.73
CA LYS A 98 9.15 1.45 15.91
C LYS A 98 9.28 2.39 14.73
N ARG A 99 8.29 2.35 13.85
CA ARG A 99 8.15 3.29 12.73
C ARG A 99 7.66 4.64 13.24
#